data_AF-W9C0J3-F1
#
_entry.id   AF-W9C0J3-F1
#
_cell.length_a   1.000
_cell.length_b   1.000
_cell.length_c   1.000
_cell.angle_alpha   90.00
_cell.angle_beta   90.00
_cell.angle_gamma   90.00
#
_symmetry.space_group_name_H-M   'P 1'
#
loop_
_entity.id
_entity.type
_entity.pdbx_description
1 polymer ?
#
loop_
_entity_poly.entity_id
_entity_poly.type
_entity_poly.pdbx_seq_one_letter_code
_entity_poly.pdbx_strand_id
1 'polypeptide(L)' 'MSPEDQRARSRFFIIGAARLAGTVTIALAIAISYGRIGGVPGELGYALLALGVVEFLVIPQLLVKRWKSPPSE' A
#
# COMPACT_ATOMS: atom_id res chain seq x y z
N MET A 1 28.66 0.82 -3.84
CA MET A 1 27.40 0.58 -3.10
C MET A 1 27.49 -0.82 -2.54
N SER A 2 27.38 -0.98 -1.23
CA SER A 2 27.49 -2.31 -0.60
C SER A 2 26.25 -3.16 -0.96
N PRO A 3 26.34 -4.50 -0.87
CA PRO A 3 25.16 -5.37 -1.00
C PRO A 3 24.04 -5.01 0.00
N GLU A 4 24.40 -4.47 1.17
CA GLU A 4 23.45 -4.05 2.21
C GLU A 4 22.71 -2.77 1.83
N ASP A 5 23.41 -1.79 1.26
CA ASP A 5 22.82 -0.56 0.73
C ASP A 5 21.78 -0.87 -0.37
N GLN A 6 22.10 -1.85 -1.22
CA GLN A 6 21.25 -2.29 -2.32
C GLN A 6 19.97 -2.93 -1.79
N ARG A 7 20.05 -3.77 -0.73
CA ARG A 7 18.87 -4.33 -0.05
C ARG A 7 18.04 -3.24 0.65
N ALA A 8 18.69 -2.30 1.34
CA ALA A 8 18.00 -1.21 2.02
C ALA A 8 17.20 -0.35 1.03
N ARG A 9 17.82 0.00 -0.11
CA ARG A 9 17.17 0.74 -1.20
C ARG A 9 15.97 -0.01 -1.78
N SER A 10 16.12 -1.31 -2.06
CA SER A 10 15.01 -2.13 -2.57
C SER A 10 13.85 -2.20 -1.58
N ARG A 11 14.12 -2.39 -0.29
CA ARG A 11 13.09 -2.42 0.75
C ARG A 11 12.32 -1.09 0.84
N PHE A 12 13.07 0.02 0.82
CA PHE A 12 12.48 1.36 0.80
C PHE A 12 11.57 1.55 -0.42
N PHE A 13 12.04 1.15 -1.61
CA PHE A 13 11.27 1.28 -2.84
C PHE A 13 9.99 0.42 -2.81
N ILE A 14 10.07 -0.83 -2.36
CA ILE A 14 8.90 -1.72 -2.26
C ILE A 14 7.86 -1.18 -1.27
N ILE A 15 8.30 -0.71 -0.09
CA ILE A 15 7.38 -0.10 0.89
C ILE A 15 6.74 1.17 0.33
N GLY A 16 7.53 2.01 -0.35
CA GLY A 16 7.03 3.22 -1.01
C GLY A 16 6.01 2.91 -2.09
N ALA A 17 6.30 1.92 -2.95
CA ALA A 17 5.41 1.47 -4.01
C ALA A 17 4.10 0.89 -3.45
N ALA A 18 4.15 0.10 -2.37
CA ALA A 18 2.96 -0.42 -1.71
C ALA A 18 2.06 0.70 -1.16
N ARG A 19 2.66 1.74 -0.55
CA ARG A 19 1.92 2.93 -0.12
C ARG A 19 1.31 3.67 -1.31
N LEU A 20 2.08 3.88 -2.38
CA LEU A 20 1.57 4.58 -3.55
C LEU A 20 0.39 3.82 -4.18
N ALA A 21 0.49 2.50 -4.31
CA ALA A 21 -0.58 1.65 -4.80
C ALA A 21 -1.84 1.79 -3.92
N GLY A 22 -1.71 1.66 -2.60
CA GLY A 22 -2.83 1.85 -1.67
C GLY A 22 -3.47 3.24 -1.77
N THR A 23 -2.68 4.31 -1.90
CA THR A 23 -3.20 5.67 -2.11
C THR A 23 -4.00 5.78 -3.40
N VAL A 24 -3.51 5.21 -4.50
CA VAL A 24 -4.23 5.20 -5.79
C VAL A 24 -5.53 4.39 -5.68
N THR A 25 -5.49 3.22 -5.02
CA THR A 25 -6.69 2.41 -4.75
C THR A 25 -7.73 3.20 -3.96
N ILE A 26 -7.32 3.91 -2.90
CA ILE A 26 -8.20 4.77 -2.08
C ILE A 26 -8.81 5.90 -2.94
N ALA A 27 -8.00 6.57 -3.75
CA ALA A 27 -8.49 7.64 -4.62
C ALA A 27 -9.53 7.12 -5.64
N LEU A 28 -9.30 5.94 -6.22
CA LEU A 28 -10.23 5.28 -7.13
C LEU A 28 -11.53 4.89 -6.42
N ALA A 29 -11.42 4.33 -5.22
CA ALA A 29 -12.55 3.96 -4.38
C ALA A 29 -13.45 5.16 -4.07
N ILE A 30 -12.85 6.30 -3.69
CA ILE A 30 -13.56 7.55 -3.47
C ILE A 30 -14.28 8.00 -4.75
N ALA A 31 -13.58 7.98 -5.90
CA ALA A 31 -14.19 8.35 -7.17
C ALA A 31 -15.42 7.48 -7.52
N ILE A 32 -15.35 6.17 -7.26
CA ILE A 32 -16.47 5.23 -7.45
C ILE A 32 -17.61 5.56 -6.49
N SER A 33 -17.32 5.75 -5.20
CA SER A 33 -18.36 6.06 -4.19
C SER A 33 -19.12 7.34 -4.48
N TYR A 34 -18.48 8.33 -5.14
CA TYR A 34 -19.13 9.57 -5.59
C TYR A 34 -19.74 9.47 -7.00
N GLY A 35 -19.82 8.27 -7.59
CA GLY A 35 -20.42 8.05 -8.90
C GLY A 35 -19.66 8.71 -10.05
N ARG A 36 -18.37 9.04 -9.87
CA ARG A 36 -17.54 9.62 -10.95
C ARG A 36 -17.16 8.60 -12.01
N ILE A 37 -17.31 7.31 -11.71
CA ILE A 37 -17.07 6.20 -12.63
C ILE A 37 -18.41 5.56 -12.95
N GLY A 38 -18.92 5.82 -14.15
CA GLY A 38 -20.18 5.24 -14.62
C GLY A 38 -20.08 3.72 -14.77
N GLY A 39 -21.17 3.01 -14.45
CA GLY A 39 -21.25 1.55 -14.59
C GLY A 39 -20.71 0.75 -13.40
N VAL A 40 -20.22 1.41 -12.35
CA VAL A 40 -19.78 0.75 -11.11
C VAL A 40 -20.72 1.14 -9.95
N PRO A 41 -21.33 0.16 -9.25
CA PRO A 41 -22.11 0.44 -8.05
C PRO A 41 -21.27 1.14 -6.97
N GLY A 42 -21.81 2.19 -6.34
CA GLY A 42 -21.10 2.97 -5.32
C GLY A 42 -20.72 2.15 -4.09
N GLU A 43 -21.46 1.07 -3.81
CA GLU A 43 -21.21 0.11 -2.75
C GLU A 43 -19.86 -0.60 -2.92
N LEU A 44 -19.47 -0.89 -4.16
CA LEU A 44 -18.15 -1.46 -4.46
C LEU A 44 -17.02 -0.48 -4.14
N GLY A 45 -17.29 0.83 -4.20
CA GLY A 45 -16.37 1.86 -3.76
C GLY A 45 -16.00 1.71 -2.29
N TYR A 46 -16.94 1.35 -1.41
CA TYR A 46 -16.62 1.14 0.02
C TYR A 46 -15.76 -0.10 0.26
N ALA A 47 -16.02 -1.20 -0.47
CA ALA A 47 -15.19 -2.40 -0.39
C ALA A 47 -13.77 -2.11 -0.89
N LEU A 48 -13.64 -1.39 -2.00
CA LEU A 48 -12.35 -0.98 -2.55
C LEU A 48 -11.62 0.01 -1.64
N LEU A 49 -12.35 0.89 -0.95
CA LEU A 49 -11.78 1.81 0.03
C LEU A 49 -11.16 1.06 1.20
N ALA A 50 -11.88 0.07 1.74
CA ALA A 50 -11.37 -0.78 2.81
C ALA A 50 -10.10 -1.53 2.37
N LEU A 51 -10.09 -2.07 1.15
CA LEU A 51 -8.91 -2.72 0.58
C LEU A 51 -7.74 -1.74 0.46
N GLY A 52 -7.95 -0.56 -0.12
CA GLY A 52 -6.90 0.45 -0.30
C GLY A 52 -6.31 0.92 1.03
N VAL A 53 -7.12 1.06 2.08
CA VAL A 53 -6.65 1.38 3.44
C VAL A 53 -5.78 0.26 4.00
N VAL A 54 -6.18 -1.00 3.82
CA VAL A 54 -5.38 -2.16 4.23
C VAL A 54 -4.05 -2.21 3.48
N GLU A 55 -4.06 -1.99 2.16
CA GLU A 55 -2.85 -1.93 1.33
C GLU A 55 -1.94 -0.77 1.74
N PHE A 56 -2.50 0.40 2.04
CA PHE A 56 -1.73 1.59 2.42
C PHE A 56 -1.10 1.49 3.81
N LEU A 57 -1.80 0.88 4.77
CA LEU A 57 -1.37 0.84 6.17
C LEU A 57 -0.78 -0.50 6.57
N VAL A 58 -1.52 -1.59 6.34
CA VAL A 58 -1.22 -2.91 6.90
C VAL A 58 -0.06 -3.56 6.15
N ILE A 59 -0.10 -3.57 4.82
CA ILE A 59 0.94 -4.24 4.01
C ILE A 59 2.34 -3.64 4.28
N PRO A 60 2.54 -2.30 4.24
CA PRO A 60 3.82 -1.69 4.60
C PRO A 60 4.28 -2.02 6.02
N GLN A 61 3.37 -2.04 7.00
CA GLN A 61 3.73 -2.40 8.37
C GLN A 61 4.19 -3.85 8.50
N LEU A 62 3.53 -4.78 7.80
CA LEU A 62 3.95 -6.18 7.75
C LEU A 62 5.31 -6.33 7.08
N LEU A 63 5.57 -5.61 5.98
CA LEU A 63 6.88 -5.61 5.31
C LEU A 63 7.98 -5.06 6.22
N VAL A 64 7.72 -3.95 6.92
CA VAL A 64 8.67 -3.38 7.90
C VAL A 64 8.95 -4.38 9.03
N LYS A 65 7.92 -5.01 9.59
CA LYS A 65 8.09 -6.02 10.64
C LYS A 65 8.89 -7.23 10.14
N ARG A 66 8.64 -7.68 8.92
CA ARG A 66 9.34 -8.83 8.31
C ARG A 66 10.80 -8.53 7.95
N TRP A 67 11.13 -7.27 7.68
CA TRP A 67 12.48 -6.85 7.29
C TRP A 67 13.27 -6.17 8.41
N LYS A 68 12.68 -5.99 9.60
CA LYS A 68 13.45 -5.76 10.81
C LYS A 68 14.36 -6.97 11.02
N SER A 69 15.66 -6.76 10.88
CA SER A 69 16.67 -7.73 11.30
C SER A 69 16.42 -8.09 12.78
N PRO A 70 16.72 -9.33 13.22
CA PRO A 70 16.74 -9.64 14.64
C PRO A 70 17.65 -8.62 15.35
N PRO A 71 17.32 -8.19 16.58
CA PRO A 71 18.28 -7.44 17.37
C PRO A 71 19.54 -8.29 17.48
N SER A 72 20.66 -7.78 16.98
CA SER A 72 21.97 -8.32 17.32
C SER A 72 22.21 -7.98 18.79
N GLU A 73 21.94 -8.93 19.68
CA GLU A 73 22.61 -9.02 20.98
C GLU A 73 24.00 -9.64 20.80
#